data_AF-A0A3C0CVI7-F1
#
_entry.id   AF-A0A3C0CVI7-F1
#
_cell.length_a   1.000
_cell.length_b   1.000
_cell.length_c   1.000
_cell.angle_alpha   90.00
_cell.angle_beta   90.00
_cell.angle_gamma   90.00
#
_symmetry.space_group_name_H-M   'P 1'
#
loop_
_entity.id
_entity.type
_entity.pdbx_description
1 polymer ?
#
loop_
_entity_poly.entity_id
_entity_poly.type
_entity_poly.pdbx_seq_one_letter_code
_entity_poly.pdbx_strand_id
1 'polypeptide(L)' 'GKNRREIYVYDPVSKGCYDAVCEHGVNLNQGAESCISFLLAQLAIEELDTLQDINVPVGGVYNERCRDNE' A
#
# COMPACT_ATOMS: atom_id res chain seq x y z
N GLY A 1 13.32 20.46 -2.36
CA GLY A 1 14.15 19.74 -1.39
C GLY A 1 15.54 19.55 -1.95
N LYS A 2 16.59 19.79 -1.14
CA LYS A 2 17.97 19.42 -1.49
C LYS A 2 18.35 18.19 -0.68
N ASN A 3 18.89 17.17 -1.33
CA ASN A 3 19.40 15.98 -0.65
C ASN A 3 20.67 16.34 0.13
N ARG A 4 20.51 16.89 1.34
CA ARG A 4 21.61 17.40 2.18
C ARG A 4 22.65 16.33 2.53
N ARG A 5 22.26 15.05 2.46
CA ARG A 5 23.12 13.91 2.80
C ARG A 5 23.66 13.18 1.57
N GLU A 6 23.22 13.54 0.38
CA GLU A 6 23.62 12.88 -0.88
C GLU A 6 23.37 11.35 -0.87
N ILE A 7 22.43 10.88 -0.04
CA ILE A 7 22.06 9.46 0.07
C ILE A 7 20.88 9.18 -0.86
N TYR A 8 21.03 8.15 -1.70
CA TYR A 8 19.95 7.66 -2.55
C TYR A 8 19.08 6.67 -1.79
N VAL A 9 17.77 6.84 -1.93
CA VAL A 9 16.75 5.91 -1.39
C VAL A 9 16.55 4.72 -2.34
N TYR A 10 16.84 4.91 -3.63
CA TYR A 10 16.80 3.86 -4.63
C TYR A 10 18.15 3.16 -4.74
N ASP A 11 18.14 1.83 -4.72
CA ASP A 11 19.32 1.00 -4.97
C ASP A 11 19.29 0.46 -6.41
N PRO A 12 20.22 0.88 -7.29
CA PRO A 12 20.25 0.44 -8.68
C PRO A 12 20.67 -1.02 -8.87
N VAL A 13 21.27 -1.67 -7.85
CA VAL A 13 21.72 -3.07 -7.92
C VAL A 13 20.58 -4.01 -7.58
N SER A 14 19.99 -3.86 -6.39
CA SER A 14 18.84 -4.69 -5.98
C SER A 14 17.54 -4.28 -6.66
N LYS A 15 17.48 -3.08 -7.25
CA LYS A 15 16.25 -2.44 -7.75
C LYS A 15 15.24 -2.11 -6.65
N GLY A 16 15.64 -2.21 -5.38
CA GLY A 16 14.83 -1.86 -4.23
C GLY A 16 14.74 -0.35 -4.00
N CYS A 17 13.68 0.08 -3.32
CA CYS A 17 13.51 1.44 -2.84
C CYS A 17 13.33 1.38 -1.32
N TYR A 18 14.21 2.06 -0.60
CA TYR A 18 14.09 2.24 0.84
C TYR A 18 12.95 3.19 1.18
N ASP A 19 12.45 3.12 2.41
CA ASP A 19 11.30 3.93 2.81
C ASP A 19 11.71 5.39 3.13
N ALA A 20 12.81 5.57 3.86
CA ALA A 20 13.23 6.89 4.34
C ALA A 20 14.75 7.02 4.52
N VAL A 21 15.23 8.26 4.61
CA VAL A 21 16.61 8.57 5.02
C VAL A 21 16.61 9.02 6.49
N CYS A 22 17.27 8.25 7.35
CA CYS A 22 17.42 8.44 8.79
C CYS A 22 18.80 9.03 9.14
N GLU A 23 18.97 9.52 10.36
CA GLU A 23 20.24 10.14 10.83
C GLU A 23 21.46 9.26 10.55
N HIS A 24 21.33 7.95 10.74
CA HIS A 24 22.41 6.98 10.61
C HIS A 24 22.40 6.18 9.28
N GLY A 25 21.61 6.58 8.28
CA GLY A 25 21.56 5.87 6.99
C GLY A 25 20.15 5.80 6.38
N VAL A 26 19.86 4.75 5.63
CA VAL A 26 18.53 4.50 5.06
C VAL A 26 17.72 3.54 5.92
N ASN A 27 16.41 3.75 6.01
CA ASN A 27 15.47 2.76 6.53
C ASN A 27 15.43 1.57 5.55
N LEU A 28 15.87 0.39 6.00
CA LEU A 28 15.94 -0.80 5.15
C LEU A 28 14.57 -1.36 4.77
N ASN A 29 13.48 -0.87 5.35
CA ASN A 29 12.14 -1.22 4.90
C ASN A 29 11.95 -0.79 3.44
N GLN A 30 11.47 -1.72 2.60
CA GLN A 30 11.23 -1.50 1.16
C GLN A 30 9.73 -1.49 0.82
N GLY A 31 8.88 -1.14 1.78
CA GLY A 31 7.44 -1.10 1.60
C GLY A 31 6.76 -2.47 1.63
N ALA A 32 7.40 -3.49 2.22
CA ALA A 32 6.81 -4.82 2.32
C ALA A 32 5.49 -4.81 3.12
N GLU A 33 5.42 -3.99 4.18
CA GLU A 33 4.24 -3.85 5.03
C GLU A 33 3.05 -3.23 4.30
N SER A 34 3.27 -2.18 3.50
CA SER A 34 2.21 -1.54 2.71
C SER A 34 1.74 -2.43 1.57
N CYS A 35 2.65 -3.20 0.94
CA CYS A 35 2.27 -4.23 -0.03
C CYS A 35 1.40 -5.32 0.59
N ILE A 36 1.76 -5.84 1.76
CA ILE A 36 0.95 -6.85 2.46
C ILE A 36 -0.41 -6.26 2.86
N SER A 37 -0.43 -5.04 3.40
CA SER A 37 -1.68 -4.37 3.78
C SER A 37 -2.61 -4.18 2.59
N PHE A 38 -2.07 -3.80 1.43
CA PHE A 38 -2.83 -3.68 0.19
C PHE A 38 -3.42 -5.03 -0.26
N LEU A 39 -2.61 -6.10 -0.25
CA LEU A 39 -3.08 -7.43 -0.62
C LEU A 39 -4.14 -7.97 0.34
N LEU A 40 -3.98 -7.76 1.65
CA LEU A 40 -4.97 -8.14 2.66
C LEU A 40 -6.27 -7.37 2.49
N ALA A 41 -6.20 -6.06 2.24
CA ALA A 41 -7.37 -5.25 1.96
C ALA A 41 -8.09 -5.73 0.68
N GLN A 42 -7.34 -6.06 -0.37
CA GLN A 42 -7.89 -6.60 -1.61
C GLN A 42 -8.63 -7.93 -1.36
N LEU A 43 -8.02 -8.87 -0.63
CA LEU A 43 -8.66 -10.14 -0.27
C LEU A 43 -9.90 -9.94 0.60
N ALA A 44 -9.85 -9.00 1.55
CA ALA A 44 -11.00 -8.68 2.40
C ALA A 44 -12.16 -8.07 1.60
N ILE A 45 -11.86 -7.22 0.62
CA ILE A 45 -12.86 -6.67 -0.31
C ILE A 45 -13.48 -7.79 -1.15
N GLU A 46 -12.66 -8.68 -1.71
CA GLU A 46 -13.14 -9.84 -2.47
C GLU A 46 -14.02 -10.78 -1.63
N GLU A 47 -13.63 -11.05 -0.39
CA GLU A 47 -14.43 -11.84 0.54
C GLU A 47 -15.78 -11.17 0.81
N LEU A 48 -15.80 -9.87 1.07
CA LEU A 48 -17.04 -9.11 1.26
C LEU A 48 -17.94 -9.14 0.02
N ASP A 49 -17.38 -9.06 -1.18
CA ASP A 49 -18.15 -9.17 -2.44
C ASP A 49 -18.74 -10.58 -2.59
N THR A 50 -18.00 -11.65 -2.28
CA THR A 50 -18.54 -13.03 -2.33
C THR A 50 -19.63 -13.29 -1.30
N LEU A 51 -19.60 -12.59 -0.16
CA LEU A 51 -20.65 -12.67 0.86
C LEU A 51 -21.89 -11.85 0.51
N GLN A 52 -21.82 -10.90 -0.43
CA GLN A 52 -22.98 -10.14 -0.92
C GLN A 52 -23.90 -10.95 -1.85
N ASP A 53 -23.41 -12.05 -2.43
CA ASP A 53 -24.22 -12.98 -3.25
C ASP A 53 -25.11 -13.91 -2.38
N ILE A 54 -24.86 -13.95 -1.06
CA ILE A 54 -25.71 -14.59 -0.07
C ILE A 54 -26.48 -13.46 0.61
N ASN A 55 -27.79 -13.40 0.41
CA ASN A 55 -28.69 -12.34 0.90
C ASN A 55 -28.69 -12.17 2.45
N VAL A 56 -27.61 -11.60 3.00
CA VAL A 56 -27.40 -11.32 4.43
C VAL A 56 -27.37 -9.80 4.59
N PRO A 57 -28.20 -9.21 5.47
CA PRO A 57 -28.27 -7.77 5.65
C PRO A 57 -27.06 -7.32 6.48
N VAL A 58 -25.95 -7.01 5.83
CA VAL A 58 -24.80 -6.39 6.50
C VAL A 58 -24.94 -4.87 6.37
N GLY A 59 -25.45 -4.25 7.44
CA GLY A 59 -25.41 -2.81 7.60
C GLY A 59 -23.95 -2.36 7.71
N GLY A 60 -23.42 -1.77 6.64
CA GLY A 60 -22.06 -1.24 6.61
C GLY A 60 -21.88 -0.35 5.37
N VAL A 61 -21.97 0.95 5.59
CA VAL A 61 -21.86 1.99 4.56
C VAL A 61 -20.38 2.11 4.13
N TYR A 62 -20.03 1.58 2.97
CA TYR A 62 -18.85 2.03 2.21
C TYR A 62 -19.30 2.34 0.79
N ASN A 63 -19.89 3.52 0.65
CA ASN A 63 -20.04 4.18 -0.64
C ASN A 63 -18.81 5.07 -0.83
N GLU A 64 -18.02 4.78 -1.86
CA GLU A 64 -17.45 5.77 -2.80
C GLU A 64 -16.59 5.02 -3.82
N ARG A 65 -17.27 4.50 -4.87
CA ARG A 65 -16.58 4.18 -6.12
C ARG A 65 -16.15 5.50 -6.76
N CYS A 66 -14.93 5.95 -6.51
CA CYS A 66 -14.21 6.76 -7.49
C CYS A 66 -13.84 5.84 -8.66
N ARG A 67 -14.85 5.49 -9.47
CA ARG A 67 -14.61 5.10 -10.86
C ARG A 67 -14.21 6.41 -11.53
N ASP A 68 -12.91 6.58 -11.75
CA ASP A 68 -12.41 7.57 -12.69
C ASP A 68 -13.08 7.27 -14.03
N ASN A 69 -14.08 8.07 -14.38
CA ASN A 69 -14.52 8.24 -15.75
C ASN A 69 -13.46 9.14 -16.40
N GLU A 70 -12.49 8.52 -17.05
CA GLU A 70 -11.89 8.94 -18.33
C GLU A 70 -11.01 7.82 -18.89
#